data_AF-A0A935EDA2-F1
#
_entry.id   AF-A0A935EDA2-F1
#
_cell.length_a   1.000
_cell.length_b   1.000
_cell.length_c   1.000
_cell.angle_alpha   90.00
_cell.angle_beta   90.00
_cell.angle_gamma   90.00
#
_symmetry.space_group_name_H-M   'P 1'
#
loop_
_entity.id
_entity.type
_entity.pdbx_description
1 polymer ?
#
loop_
_entity_poly.entity_id
_entity_poly.type
_entity_poly.pdbx_seq_one_letter_code
_entity_poly.pdbx_strand_id
1 'polypeptide(L)' 'MTEELRKALDALKGHKMTPAEMADQRISFAYGNAPKEDKGTKEAVRRASLAEVNAVA' A
#
# COMPACT_ATOMS: atom_id res chain seq x y z
N MET A 1 12.74 7.67 -19.44
CA MET A 1 13.04 7.39 -18.02
C MET A 1 14.23 8.25 -17.65
N THR A 2 14.13 9.09 -16.61
CA THR A 2 15.22 9.99 -16.22
C THR A 2 16.27 9.25 -15.38
N GLU A 3 17.46 9.83 -15.25
CA GLU A 3 18.55 9.23 -14.45
C GLU A 3 18.24 9.26 -12.95
N GLU A 4 17.49 10.25 -12.46
CA GLU A 4 17.01 10.29 -11.07
C GLU A 4 16.07 9.11 -10.80
N LEU A 5 15.16 8.82 -11.74
CA LEU A 5 14.22 7.72 -11.62
C LEU A 5 14.93 6.36 -11.66
N ARG A 6 15.94 6.21 -12.53
CA ARG A 6 16.76 4.99 -12.58
C ARG A 6 17.47 4.73 -11.25
N LYS A 7 18.11 5.75 -10.66
CA LYS A 7 18.79 5.64 -9.35
C LYS A 7 17.82 5.28 -8.22
N ALA A 8 16.64 5.86 -8.21
CA ALA A 8 15.60 5.53 -7.22
C ALA A 8 15.15 4.07 -7.34
N LEU A 9 14.94 3.57 -8.57
CA LEU A 9 14.59 2.18 -8.81
C LEU A 9 15.72 1.23 -8.42
N ASP A 10 16.97 1.58 -8.72
CA ASP A 10 18.13 0.77 -8.36
C ASP A 10 18.33 0.69 -6.84
N ALA A 11 18.05 1.77 -6.09
CA ALA A 11 18.08 1.76 -4.63
C ALA A 11 16.98 0.86 -4.01
N LEU A 12 15.88 0.64 -4.71
CA LEU A 12 14.77 -0.21 -4.27
C LEU A 12 14.97 -1.69 -4.68
N LYS A 13 15.89 -2.00 -5.59
CA LYS A 13 16.16 -3.38 -6.00
C LYS A 13 16.68 -4.19 -4.83
N GLY A 14 15.97 -5.28 -4.52
CA GLY A 14 16.34 -6.18 -3.42
C GLY A 14 15.84 -5.75 -2.04
N HIS A 15 15.12 -4.62 -1.93
CA HIS A 15 14.43 -4.25 -0.69
C HIS A 15 13.36 -5.30 -0.37
N LYS A 16 13.55 -6.04 0.73
CA LYS A 16 12.53 -6.92 1.27
C LYS A 16 11.64 -6.10 2.19
N MET A 17 10.41 -5.86 1.76
CA MET A 17 9.43 -5.15 2.56
C MET A 17 9.15 -5.90 3.86
N THR A 18 9.17 -5.15 4.95
CA THR A 18 8.66 -5.59 6.25
C THR A 18 7.15 -5.79 6.19
N PRO A 19 6.56 -6.56 7.12
CA PRO A 19 5.10 -6.72 7.20
C PRO A 19 4.34 -5.40 7.30
N ALA A 20 4.89 -4.41 8.01
CA ALA A 20 4.29 -3.08 8.14
C ALA A 20 4.27 -2.32 6.79
N GLU A 21 5.38 -2.33 6.06
CA GLU A 21 5.45 -1.71 4.73
C GLU A 21 4.50 -2.38 3.74
N MET A 22 4.39 -3.72 3.78
CA MET A 22 3.42 -4.44 2.95
C MET A 22 1.99 -4.05 3.28
N ALA A 23 1.64 -3.88 4.56
CA ALA A 23 0.31 -3.46 4.97
C ALA A 23 -0.03 -2.05 4.45
N ASP A 24 0.89 -1.10 4.60
CA ASP A 24 0.70 0.26 4.08
C ASP A 24 0.61 0.30 2.54
N GLN A 25 1.38 -0.55 1.85
CA GLN A 25 1.29 -0.67 0.40
C GLN A 25 -0.07 -1.23 -0.04
N ARG A 26 -0.59 -2.26 0.66
CA ARG A 26 -1.93 -2.82 0.40
C ARG A 26 -3.03 -1.78 0.59
N ILE A 27 -2.98 -1.01 1.68
CA ILE A 27 -3.93 0.09 1.93
C ILE A 27 -3.87 1.11 0.80
N SER A 28 -2.67 1.50 0.38
CA SER A 28 -2.48 2.48 -0.69
C SER A 28 -2.99 1.97 -2.03
N PHE A 29 -2.78 0.69 -2.34
CA PHE A 29 -3.32 0.03 -3.53
C PHE A 29 -4.86 -0.02 -3.51
N ALA A 30 -5.44 -0.49 -2.41
CA ALA A 30 -6.89 -0.60 -2.26
C ALA A 30 -7.58 0.76 -2.38
N TYR A 31 -7.03 1.81 -1.74
CA TYR A 31 -7.54 3.17 -1.87
C TYR A 31 -7.37 3.75 -3.28
N GLY A 32 -6.21 3.51 -3.91
CA GLY A 32 -5.93 4.00 -5.26
C GLY A 32 -6.86 3.43 -6.32
N ASN A 33 -7.22 2.15 -6.18
CA ASN A 33 -8.05 1.40 -7.12
C ASN A 33 -9.55 1.40 -6.81
N ALA A 34 -9.98 1.97 -5.68
CA ALA A 34 -11.41 2.08 -5.37
C ALA A 34 -12.14 2.91 -6.47
N PRO A 35 -13.33 2.46 -6.93
CA PRO A 35 -14.19 3.26 -7.81
C PRO A 35 -14.45 4.65 -7.23
N LYS A 36 -14.58 5.69 -8.05
CA LYS A 36 -14.73 7.07 -7.55
C LYS A 36 -16.00 7.24 -6.73
N GLU A 37 -17.04 6.48 -7.07
CA GLU A 37 -18.34 6.45 -6.42
C GLU A 37 -18.27 5.80 -5.02
N ASP A 38 -17.34 4.85 -4.84
CA ASP A 38 -17.11 4.09 -3.60
C ASP A 38 -15.81 4.47 -2.89
N LYS A 39 -15.18 5.59 -3.28
CA LYS A 39 -13.99 6.12 -2.60
C LYS A 39 -14.39 6.68 -1.24
N GLY A 40 -14.41 5.79 -0.24
CA GLY A 40 -14.33 6.16 1.17
C GLY A 40 -13.00 6.86 1.48
N THR A 41 -12.72 7.13 2.76
CA THR A 41 -11.44 7.75 3.14
C THR A 41 -10.31 6.71 3.22
N LYS A 42 -9.06 7.13 3.05
CA LYS A 42 -7.89 6.26 3.22
C LYS A 42 -7.86 5.64 4.63
N GLU A 43 -8.35 6.37 5.62
CA GLU A 43 -8.49 5.93 7.01
C GLU A 43 -9.54 4.83 7.15
N ALA A 44 -10.64 4.88 6.37
CA ALA A 44 -11.64 3.82 6.36
C ALA A 44 -11.06 2.52 5.78
N VAL A 45 -10.31 2.62 4.67
CA VAL A 45 -9.60 1.48 4.06
C VAL A 45 -8.56 0.92 5.04
N ARG A 46 -7.79 1.79 5.72
CA ARG A 46 -6.84 1.35 6.77
C ARG A 46 -7.53 0.58 7.88
N ARG A 47 -8.66 1.07 8.40
CA ARG A 47 -9.42 0.36 9.45
C ARG A 47 -9.93 -0.99 8.98
N ALA A 48 -10.48 -1.08 7.76
CA ALA A 48 -10.95 -2.33 7.20
C ALA A 48 -9.82 -3.35 7.02
N SER A 49 -8.68 -2.94 6.47
CA SER A 49 -7.52 -3.82 6.28
C SER A 49 -6.90 -4.29 7.61
N LEU A 50 -7.00 -3.51 8.69
CA LEU A 50 -6.55 -3.92 10.02
C LEU A 50 -7.57 -4.82 10.73
N ALA A 51 -8.86 -4.62 10.50
CA ALA A 51 -9.93 -5.45 11.07
C ALA A 51 -9.92 -6.88 10.49
N GLU A 52 -9.67 -7.05 9.19
CA GLU A 52 -9.52 -8.38 8.58
C GLU A 52 -8.34 -9.18 9.15
N VAL A 53 -7.24 -8.52 9.52
CA VAL A 53 -6.07 -9.20 10.11
C VAL A 53 -6.39 -9.78 11.50
N ASN A 54 -7.26 -9.12 12.28
CA ASN A 54 -7.65 -9.58 13.61
C ASN A 54 -8.81 -10.61 13.59
N ALA A 55 -9.53 -10.75 12.48
CA ALA A 55 -10.62 -11.72 12.35
C ALA A 55 -10.15 -13.13 11.91
N VAL A 56 -8.86 -13.28 11.58
CA VAL A 56 -8.23 -14.53 11.10
C VAL A 56 -7.22 -15.11 12.11
N ALA A 57 -7.13 -14.52 13.31
CA ALA A 57 -6.34 -15.01 14.44
C ALA A 57 -7.25 -15.66 15.50
#